data_AF-A0A828SSC0-F1
#
_entry.id   AF-A0A828SSC0-F1
#
_cell.length_a   1.000
_cell.length_b   1.000
_cell.length_c   1.000
_cell.angle_alpha   90.00
_cell.angle_beta   90.00
_cell.angle_gamma   90.00
#
_symmetry.space_group_name_H-M   'P 1'
#
loop_
_entity.id
_entity.type
_entity.pdbx_description
1 polymer ?
#
loop_
_entity_poly.entity_id
_entity_poly.type
_entity_poly.pdbx_seq_one_letter_code
_entity_poly.pdbx_strand_id
1 'polypeptide(L)' 'MSVQVQVTSINRQKMQFNVEAIDGSRVILKRAFNFKTETKKHIESVINKELKTFNKPSYGGIEIVFMCPVGVFS' A
#
# COMPACT_ATOMS: atom_id res chain seq x y z
N MET A 1 14.76 -10.83 3.21
CA MET A 1 13.77 -10.01 3.94
C MET A 1 13.01 -9.25 2.87
N SER A 2 11.69 -9.30 2.87
CA SER A 2 10.84 -8.55 1.94
C SER A 2 9.68 -8.00 2.73
N VAL A 3 9.37 -6.72 2.57
CA VAL A 3 8.27 -6.08 3.28
C VAL A 3 7.00 -6.25 2.47
N GLN A 4 6.00 -6.93 3.03
CA GLN A 4 4.69 -7.05 2.41
C GLN A 4 3.83 -5.85 2.80
N VAL A 5 3.37 -5.08 1.83
CA VAL A 5 2.46 -3.94 2.02
C VAL A 5 1.06 -4.34 1.59
N GLN A 6 0.17 -4.49 2.57
CA GLN A 6 -1.21 -4.85 2.36
C GLN A 6 -2.10 -3.61 2.33
N VAL A 7 -2.87 -3.42 1.26
CA VAL A 7 -3.92 -2.39 1.18
C VAL A 7 -5.20 -2.97 1.77
N THR A 8 -5.50 -2.59 3.01
CA THR A 8 -6.53 -3.24 3.83
C THR A 8 -7.94 -2.66 3.61
N SER A 9 -8.04 -1.39 3.23
CA SER A 9 -9.33 -0.75 2.93
C SER A 9 -9.16 0.52 2.11
N ILE A 10 -10.22 0.87 1.37
CA ILE A 10 -10.32 2.13 0.61
C ILE A 10 -11.55 2.89 1.09
N ASN A 11 -11.34 4.11 1.56
CA ASN A 11 -12.37 5.08 1.85
C ASN A 11 -12.52 6.06 0.68
N ARG A 12 -13.54 5.84 -0.15
CA ARG A 12 -13.83 6.64 -1.35
C ARG A 12 -14.30 8.06 -1.03
N GLN A 13 -15.05 8.24 0.06
CA GLN A 13 -15.54 9.56 0.48
C GLN A 13 -14.39 10.49 0.87
N LYS A 14 -13.36 9.94 1.53
CA LYS A 14 -12.17 10.67 1.97
C LYS A 14 -11.01 10.59 0.99
N MET A 15 -11.16 9.86 -0.12
CA MET A 15 -10.09 9.59 -1.09
C MET A 15 -8.81 9.05 -0.41
N GLN A 16 -8.99 8.08 0.49
CA GLN A 16 -7.95 7.51 1.34
C GLN A 16 -7.89 5.98 1.26
N PHE A 17 -6.69 5.40 1.25
CA PHE A 17 -6.49 3.97 1.41
C PHE A 17 -5.65 3.69 2.66
N ASN A 18 -5.99 2.61 3.38
CA ASN A 18 -5.22 2.16 4.53
C ASN A 18 -4.24 1.07 4.09
N VAL A 19 -3.02 1.13 4.61
CA VAL A 19 -2.02 0.08 4.42
C VAL A 19 -1.45 -0.42 5.73
N GLU A 20 -1.02 -1.67 5.69
CA GLU A 20 -0.19 -2.31 6.70
C GLU A 20 1.08 -2.84 6.02
N ALA A 21 2.25 -2.43 6.50
CA ALA A 21 3.52 -2.99 6.08
C ALA A 21 3.97 -4.03 7.11
N ILE A 22 4.31 -5.21 6.62
CA ILE A 22 4.60 -6.40 7.41
C ILE A 22 5.99 -6.92 7.02
N ASP A 23 6.84 -7.11 8.01
CA ASP A 23 8.15 -7.77 7.87
C ASP A 23 8.09 -9.12 8.59
N GLY A 24 8.01 -10.20 7.81
CA GLY A 24 7.73 -11.54 8.34
C GLY A 24 6.37 -11.61 9.03
N SER A 25 6.36 -11.74 10.35
CA SER A 25 5.15 -11.77 11.19
C SER A 25 4.87 -10.44 11.91
N ARG A 26 5.73 -9.43 11.75
CA ARG A 26 5.65 -8.17 12.49
C ARG A 26 5.08 -7.06 11.61
N VAL A 27 3.99 -6.43 12.07
CA VAL A 27 3.53 -5.16 11.50
C VAL A 27 4.51 -4.06 11.89
N ILE A 28 5.15 -3.45 10.89
CA ILE A 28 6.14 -2.39 11.08
C ILE A 28 5.57 -1.00 10.75
N LEU A 29 4.46 -0.94 10.00
CA LEU A 29 3.75 0.31 9.71
C LEU A 29 2.26 0.04 9.51
N LYS A 30 1.42 0.92 10.04
CA LYS A 30 -0.01 0.98 9.74
C LYS A 30 -0.39 2.44 9.54
N ARG A 31 -0.85 2.80 8.34
CA ARG A 31 -1.13 4.20 8.00
C ARG A 31 -2.16 4.34 6.88
N ALA A 32 -2.89 5.46 6.90
CA ALA A 32 -3.72 5.91 5.79
C ALA A 32 -2.93 6.83 4.85
N PHE A 33 -3.14 6.68 3.54
CA PHE A 33 -2.60 7.55 2.50
C PHE A 33 -3.73 8.09 1.63
N ASN A 34 -3.56 9.33 1.13
CA ASN A 34 -4.50 9.93 0.20
C ASN A 34 -4.17 9.47 -1.24
N PHE A 35 -5.19 9.33 -2.07
CA PHE A 35 -5.05 9.08 -3.50
C PHE A 35 -5.87 10.09 -4.30
N LYS A 36 -5.47 10.37 -5.55
CA LYS A 36 -6.26 11.23 -6.46
C LYS A 36 -7.14 10.44 -7.41
N THR A 37 -6.72 9.22 -7.73
CA THR A 37 -7.42 8.34 -8.67
C THR A 37 -7.46 6.92 -8.10
N GLU A 38 -8.64 6.32 -8.00
CA GLU A 38 -8.83 4.95 -7.49
C GLU A 38 -8.46 3.91 -8.57
N THR A 39 -7.18 3.86 -8.94
CA THR A 39 -6.65 2.80 -9.81
C THR A 39 -5.54 2.07 -9.11
N LYS A 40 -5.43 0.75 -9.36
CA LYS A 40 -4.36 -0.08 -8.80
C LYS A 40 -2.97 0.53 -9.03
N LYS A 41 -2.69 0.93 -10.28
CA LYS A 41 -1.43 1.57 -10.67
C LYS A 41 -1.15 2.87 -9.92
N HIS A 42 -2.16 3.72 -9.71
CA HIS A 42 -1.97 4.98 -8.97
C HIS A 42 -1.71 4.72 -7.49
N ILE A 43 -2.46 3.81 -6.86
CA ILE A 43 -2.25 3.44 -5.45
C ILE A 43 -0.87 2.81 -5.26
N GLU A 44 -0.45 1.90 -6.15
CA GLU A 44 0.90 1.33 -6.15
C GLU A 44 1.97 2.42 -6.27
N SER A 45 1.76 3.43 -7.12
CA SER A 45 2.69 4.55 -7.26
C SER A 45 2.77 5.39 -5.98
N VAL A 46 1.64 5.68 -5.33
CA VAL A 46 1.61 6.37 -4.03
C VAL A 46 2.36 5.56 -2.98
N ILE A 47 2.11 4.25 -2.88
CA ILE A 47 2.79 3.36 -1.94
C ILE A 47 4.30 3.37 -2.17
N ASN A 48 4.75 3.17 -3.41
CA ASN A 48 6.17 3.19 -3.76
C ASN A 48 6.86 4.52 -3.38
N LYS A 49 6.15 5.63 -3.51
CA LYS A 49 6.64 6.96 -3.15
C LYS A 49 6.73 7.16 -1.64
N GLU A 50 5.64 6.88 -0.93
CA GLU A 50 5.53 7.14 0.52
C GLU A 50 6.31 6.12 1.35
N LEU A 51 6.37 4.86 0.89
CA LEU A 51 7.09 3.76 1.53
C LEU A 51 8.45 3.48 0.88
N LYS A 52 9.05 4.47 0.21
CA LYS A 52 10.35 4.36 -0.48
C LYS A 52 11.48 3.81 0.40
N THR A 53 11.40 4.04 1.72
CA THR A 53 12.39 3.53 2.68
C THR A 53 12.43 2.01 2.71
N PHE A 54 11.27 1.36 2.61
CA PHE A 54 11.12 -0.09 2.58
C PHE A 54 11.37 -0.66 1.18
N ASN A 55 11.31 0.17 0.14
CA ASN A 55 11.61 -0.23 -1.24
C ASN A 55 13.12 -0.21 -1.58
N LYS A 56 13.99 -0.12 -0.57
CA LYS A 56 15.44 -0.18 -0.77
C LYS A 56 15.92 -1.64 -0.84
N PRO A 57 17.03 -1.93 -1.54
CA PRO A 57 17.61 -3.28 -1.60
C PRO A 57 17.91 -3.88 -0.22
N SER A 58 18.25 -3.04 0.77
CA SER A 58 18.48 -3.45 2.16
C SER A 58 17.27 -4.11 2.83
N TYR A 59 16.06 -3.81 2.35
CA TYR A 59 14.79 -4.40 2.79
C TYR A 59 14.25 -5.45 1.81
N GLY A 60 15.00 -5.77 0.75
CA GLY A 60 14.60 -6.70 -0.32
C GLY A 60 13.43 -6.25 -1.19
N GLY A 61 13.06 -4.95 -1.10
CA GLY A 61 11.93 -4.38 -1.82
C GLY A 61 10.58 -4.53 -1.09
N ILE A 62 9.54 -4.02 -1.73
CA ILE A 62 8.16 -4.14 -1.26
C ILE A 62 7.34 -5.02 -2.18
N GLU A 63 6.50 -5.87 -1.58
CA GLU A 63 5.45 -6.61 -2.29
C GLU A 63 4.10 -6.00 -1.93
N ILE A 64 3.36 -5.50 -2.91
CA ILE A 64 2.07 -4.82 -2.68
C ILE A 64 0.92 -5.81 -2.92
N VAL A 65 0.10 -6.02 -1.89
CA VAL A 65 -1.07 -6.92 -1.93
C VAL A 65 -2.33 -6.11 -1.67
N PHE A 66 -3.35 -6.30 -2.49
CA PHE A 66 -4.64 -5.63 -2.32
C PHE A 66 -5.63 -6.58 -1.63
N MET A 67 -5.96 -6.29 -0.37
CA MET A 67 -6.92 -7.08 0.41
C MET A 67 -8.36 -6.62 0.23
N CYS A 68 -8.57 -5.54 -0.51
CA CYS A 68 -9.87 -4.98 -0.83
C CYS A 68 -9.95 -4.66 -2.34
N PRO A 69 -11.16 -4.63 -2.92
CA PRO A 69 -11.33 -4.26 -4.33
C PRO A 69 -10.87 -2.82 -4.56
N VAL A 70 -10.12 -2.62 -5.65
CA VAL A 70 -9.65 -1.29 -6.08
C VAL A 70 -10.32 -0.93 -7.38
N GLY A 71 -10.99 0.22 -7.38
CA GLY A 71 -11.79 0.69 -8.49
C GLY A 71 -13.22 0.16 -8.42
N VAL A 72 -14.07 0.78 -9.23
CA VAL A 72 -15.34 0.19 -9.65
C VAL A 72 -14.95 -0.72 -10.81
N PHE A 73 -15.22 -2.03 -10.71
CA PHE A 73 -15.24 -2.85 -11.93
C PHE A 73 -16.22 -2.20 -12.89
N SER A 74 -15.73 -1.72 -14.02
CA SER A 74 -16.49 -1.36 -15.21
C SER A 74 -15.70 -1.87 -16.40
#